data_AF-A0A925WE89-F1
#
_entry.id   AF-A0A925WE89-F1
#
_cell.length_a   1.000
_cell.length_b   1.000
_cell.length_c   1.000
_cell.angle_alpha   90.00
_cell.angle_beta   90.00
_cell.angle_gamma   90.00
#
_symmetry.space_group_name_H-M   'P 1'
#
loop_
_entity.id
_entity.type
_entity.pdbx_description
1 polymer ?
#
loop_
_entity_poly.entity_id
_entity_poly.type
_entity_poly.pdbx_seq_one_letter_code
_entity_poly.pdbx_strand_id
1 'polypeptide(L)'
;MRFKLHQPHGNQRQAFTLAEVVIAIAIVATTFAGAIVAYTQTARRAQWSGYSLAAQALAIQQVEQARSAQWQANGVNDITNLLLIGRSVSGNVVTGYSTNILDIPYSGTNYVMATNRVTLRPLIVGSAQVPIYLVKVDTIWPFTWGSSTRYYTNTVLTYCAPDNRDNSSM
;
A
#
# COMPACT_ATOMS: atom_id res chain seq x y z
N MET A 1 -16.24 90.02 -19.91
CA MET A 1 -16.34 88.75 -19.16
C MET A 1 -15.58 87.67 -19.92
N ARG A 2 -14.51 87.12 -19.34
CA ARG A 2 -13.60 86.17 -20.01
C ARG A 2 -13.93 84.76 -19.51
N PHE A 3 -14.56 83.94 -20.35
CA PHE A 3 -14.87 82.55 -20.03
C PHE A 3 -13.58 81.72 -19.97
N LYS A 4 -13.27 81.13 -18.81
CA LYS A 4 -12.23 80.11 -18.66
C LYS A 4 -12.85 78.73 -18.90
N LEU A 5 -12.47 78.06 -19.98
CA LEU A 5 -12.77 76.65 -20.22
C LEU A 5 -11.97 75.79 -19.24
N HIS A 6 -12.67 75.00 -18.43
CA HIS A 6 -12.07 73.99 -17.56
C HIS A 6 -11.58 72.84 -18.45
N GLN A 7 -10.26 72.69 -18.61
CA GLN A 7 -9.69 71.55 -19.32
C GLN A 7 -9.76 70.32 -18.40
N PRO A 8 -10.35 69.19 -18.85
CA PRO A 8 -10.29 67.96 -18.08
C PRO A 8 -8.86 67.44 -18.11
N HIS A 9 -8.23 67.35 -16.94
CA HIS A 9 -6.98 66.62 -16.78
C HIS A 9 -7.24 65.15 -17.15
N GLY A 10 -6.81 64.76 -18.33
CA GLY A 10 -6.82 63.35 -18.73
C GLY A 10 -5.95 62.58 -17.75
N ASN A 11 -6.56 61.69 -16.96
CA ASN A 11 -5.84 60.72 -16.15
C ASN A 11 -4.93 59.93 -17.08
N GLN A 12 -3.64 60.26 -17.08
CA GLN A 12 -2.62 59.47 -17.75
C GLN A 12 -2.59 58.11 -17.05
N ARG A 13 -3.32 57.14 -17.61
CA ARG A 13 -3.24 55.75 -17.20
C ARG A 13 -1.83 55.28 -17.52
N GLN A 14 -0.99 55.13 -16.49
CA GLN A 14 0.34 54.57 -16.65
C GLN A 14 0.17 53.13 -17.18
N ALA A 15 0.78 52.85 -18.33
CA ALA A 15 0.90 51.50 -18.87
C ALA A 15 1.99 50.75 -18.07
N PHE A 16 1.85 49.42 -17.96
CA PHE A 16 2.86 48.60 -17.28
C PHE A 16 4.22 48.73 -17.96
N THR A 17 5.26 48.81 -17.14
CA THR A 17 6.64 48.79 -17.64
C THR A 17 6.97 47.40 -18.19
N LEU A 18 7.87 47.34 -19.18
CA LEU A 18 8.33 46.06 -19.73
C LEU A 18 8.91 45.15 -18.63
N ALA A 19 9.63 45.75 -17.67
CA ALA A 19 10.20 45.02 -16.54
C ALA A 19 9.13 44.38 -15.64
N GLU A 20 8.06 45.10 -15.29
CA GLU A 20 6.95 44.54 -14.50
C GLU A 20 6.28 43.38 -15.21
N VAL A 21 6.04 43.48 -16.52
CA VAL A 21 5.40 42.41 -17.30
C VAL A 21 6.31 41.18 -17.35
N VAL A 22 7.61 41.34 -17.55
CA VAL A 22 8.57 40.23 -17.58
C VAL A 22 8.63 39.51 -16.23
N ILE A 23 8.66 40.25 -15.12
CA ILE A 23 8.66 39.65 -13.78
C ILE A 23 7.34 38.94 -13.50
N ALA A 24 6.21 39.54 -13.88
CA ALA A 24 4.91 38.90 -13.74
C ALA A 24 4.84 37.57 -14.52
N ILE A 25 5.31 37.55 -15.77
CA ILE A 25 5.40 36.32 -16.58
C ILE A 25 6.33 35.29 -15.92
N ALA A 26 7.47 35.71 -15.38
CA ALA A 26 8.41 34.80 -14.71
C ALA A 26 7.78 34.15 -13.45
N ILE A 27 7.04 34.90 -12.65
CA ILE A 27 6.32 34.38 -11.48
C ILE A 27 5.23 33.39 -11.92
N VAL A 28 4.46 33.74 -12.95
CA VAL A 28 3.42 32.85 -13.49
C VAL A 28 4.05 31.56 -14.02
N ALA A 29 5.12 31.65 -14.83
CA ALA A 29 5.79 30.48 -15.38
C ALA A 29 6.33 29.55 -14.28
N THR A 30 6.98 30.10 -13.25
CA THR A 30 7.56 29.31 -12.15
C THR A 30 6.48 28.67 -11.27
N THR A 31 5.38 29.36 -11.00
CA THR A 31 4.25 28.82 -10.24
C THR A 31 3.56 27.66 -10.96
N PHE A 32 3.29 27.79 -12.27
CA PHE A 32 2.74 26.69 -13.07
C PHE A 32 3.68 25.49 -13.17
N ALA A 33 4.98 25.73 -13.38
CA ALA A 33 5.97 24.66 -13.37
C ALA A 33 5.98 23.89 -12.04
N GLY A 34 5.95 24.61 -10.92
CA GLY A 34 5.85 24.03 -9.58
C GLY A 34 4.57 23.22 -9.37
N ALA A 35 3.41 23.75 -9.80
CA ALA A 35 2.12 23.07 -9.70
C ALA A 35 2.09 21.74 -10.46
N ILE A 36 2.62 21.69 -11.69
CA ILE A 36 2.69 20.48 -12.50
C ILE A 36 3.59 19.43 -11.83
N VAL A 37 4.75 19.85 -11.32
CA VAL A 37 5.69 18.95 -10.62
C VAL A 37 5.07 18.41 -9.32
N ALA A 38 4.36 19.23 -8.55
CA ALA A 38 3.65 18.79 -7.35
C ALA A 38 2.52 17.81 -7.67
N TYR A 39 1.73 18.09 -8.71
CA TYR A 39 0.65 17.20 -9.16
C TYR A 39 1.19 15.81 -9.55
N THR A 40 2.22 15.76 -10.39
CA THR A 40 2.80 14.49 -10.85
C THR A 40 3.39 13.66 -9.70
N GLN A 41 4.04 14.31 -8.72
CA GLN A 41 4.53 13.62 -7.52
C GLN A 41 3.41 13.07 -6.65
N THR A 42 2.35 13.86 -6.45
CA THR A 42 1.20 13.47 -5.62
C THR A 42 0.42 12.32 -6.26
N ALA A 43 0.17 12.39 -7.57
CA ALA A 43 -0.48 11.32 -8.32
C ALA A 43 0.28 10.00 -8.21
N ARG A 44 1.62 10.05 -8.29
CA ARG A 44 2.48 8.86 -8.12
C ARG A 44 2.38 8.27 -6.71
N ARG A 45 2.37 9.12 -5.68
CA ARG A 45 2.19 8.67 -4.29
C ARG A 45 0.81 8.06 -4.06
N ALA A 46 -0.23 8.61 -4.68
CA ALA A 46 -1.57 8.05 -4.64
C ALA A 46 -1.61 6.67 -5.29
N GLN A 47 -0.99 6.50 -6.47
CA GLN A 47 -0.86 5.20 -7.13
C GLN A 47 -0.15 4.17 -6.24
N TRP A 48 1.01 4.52 -5.70
CA TRP A 48 1.76 3.63 -4.80
C TRP A 48 0.94 3.23 -3.56
N SER A 49 0.16 4.16 -3.01
CA SER A 49 -0.71 3.89 -1.86
C SER A 49 -1.83 2.90 -2.21
N GLY A 50 -2.40 3.00 -3.42
CA GLY A 50 -3.38 2.02 -3.92
C GLY A 50 -2.80 0.62 -4.05
N TYR A 51 -1.58 0.50 -4.58
CA TYR A 51 -0.88 -0.79 -4.67
C TYR A 51 -0.59 -1.37 -3.29
N SER A 52 -0.13 -0.54 -2.35
CA SER A 52 0.12 -0.95 -0.97
C SER A 52 -1.15 -1.44 -0.28
N LEU A 53 -2.29 -0.77 -0.49
CA LEU A 53 -3.58 -1.20 0.03
C LEU A 53 -4.02 -2.55 -0.56
N ALA A 54 -3.91 -2.72 -1.88
CA ALA A 54 -4.23 -3.97 -2.54
C ALA A 54 -3.34 -5.13 -2.05
N ALA A 55 -2.04 -4.87 -1.87
CA ALA A 55 -1.10 -5.83 -1.30
C ALA A 55 -1.46 -6.19 0.15
N GLN A 56 -1.83 -5.21 0.97
CA GLN A 56 -2.30 -5.43 2.33
C GLN A 56 -3.57 -6.29 2.36
N ALA A 57 -4.52 -6.05 1.45
CA ALA A 57 -5.74 -6.84 1.34
C ALA A 57 -5.42 -8.30 0.98
N LEU A 58 -4.50 -8.55 0.05
CA LEU A 58 -4.04 -9.90 -0.27
C LEU A 58 -3.36 -10.59 0.92
N ALA A 59 -2.56 -9.86 1.70
CA ALA A 59 -1.96 -10.39 2.92
C ALA A 59 -3.03 -10.84 3.93
N ILE A 60 -4.05 -9.98 4.13
CA ILE A 60 -5.18 -10.26 5.02
C ILE A 60 -5.98 -11.46 4.53
N GLN A 61 -6.26 -11.58 3.22
CA GLN A 61 -6.97 -12.75 2.67
C GLN A 61 -6.26 -14.06 3.03
N GLN A 62 -4.93 -14.10 2.96
CA GLN A 62 -4.16 -15.30 3.33
C GLN A 62 -4.21 -15.57 4.84
N VAL A 63 -4.20 -14.51 5.66
CA VAL A 63 -4.41 -14.65 7.10
C VAL A 63 -5.81 -15.18 7.40
N GLU A 64 -6.85 -14.70 6.72
CA GLU A 64 -8.22 -15.18 6.91
C GLU A 64 -8.38 -16.63 6.43
N GLN A 65 -7.68 -17.05 5.38
CA GLN A 65 -7.61 -18.48 5.02
C GLN A 65 -7.02 -19.31 6.16
N ALA A 66 -5.90 -18.87 6.76
CA ALA A 66 -5.31 -19.56 7.91
C ALA A 66 -6.27 -19.58 9.12
N ARG A 67 -6.98 -18.48 9.39
CA ARG A 67 -7.96 -18.38 10.49
C ARG A 67 -9.21 -19.22 10.27
N SER A 68 -9.59 -19.46 9.03
CA SER A 68 -10.75 -20.29 8.68
C SER A 68 -10.51 -21.79 8.87
N ALA A 69 -9.25 -22.19 9.03
CA ALA A 69 -8.89 -23.58 9.25
C ALA A 69 -9.28 -24.03 10.66
N GLN A 70 -9.83 -25.24 10.76
CA GLN A 70 -10.14 -25.85 12.05
C GLN A 70 -8.84 -26.24 12.76
N TRP A 71 -8.67 -25.81 14.01
CA TRP A 71 -7.52 -26.21 14.79
C TRP A 71 -7.87 -26.60 16.23
N GLN A 72 -7.57 -27.85 16.56
CA GLN A 72 -7.63 -28.42 17.90
C GLN A 72 -6.22 -28.85 18.34
N ALA A 73 -5.83 -28.51 19.56
CA ALA A 73 -4.49 -28.85 20.08
C ALA A 73 -4.24 -30.37 20.12
N ASN A 74 -5.28 -31.15 20.45
CA ASN A 74 -5.23 -32.62 20.60
C ASN A 74 -6.03 -33.34 19.49
N GLY A 75 -6.17 -32.73 18.31
CA GLY A 75 -7.03 -33.25 17.25
C GLY A 75 -6.65 -32.75 15.86
N VAL A 76 -7.63 -32.32 15.09
CA VAL A 76 -7.44 -31.83 13.72
C VAL A 76 -6.63 -30.54 13.71
N ASN A 77 -5.62 -30.44 12.85
CA ASN A 77 -4.75 -29.27 12.73
C ASN A 77 -4.60 -28.85 11.27
N ASP A 78 -5.63 -28.18 10.76
CA ASP A 78 -5.67 -27.75 9.36
C ASP A 78 -5.03 -26.37 9.14
N ILE A 79 -4.63 -25.65 10.20
CA ILE A 79 -3.98 -24.34 10.05
C ILE A 79 -2.69 -24.42 9.25
N THR A 80 -2.03 -25.58 9.25
CA THR A 80 -0.80 -25.85 8.50
C THR A 80 -1.04 -26.31 7.06
N ASN A 81 -2.30 -26.52 6.67
CA ASN A 81 -2.73 -27.08 5.40
C ASN A 81 -3.22 -26.01 4.41
N LEU A 82 -2.54 -24.87 4.36
CA LEU A 82 -2.83 -23.85 3.35
C LEU A 82 -2.37 -24.32 1.96
N LEU A 83 -3.08 -23.87 0.93
CA LEU A 83 -2.74 -24.11 -0.47
C LEU A 83 -1.53 -23.25 -0.88
N LEU A 84 -0.33 -23.73 -0.57
CA LEU A 84 0.93 -23.04 -0.84
C LEU A 84 1.72 -23.75 -1.93
N ILE A 85 2.33 -22.97 -2.82
CA ILE A 85 3.35 -23.44 -3.75
C ILE A 85 4.69 -23.50 -3.01
N GLY A 86 5.47 -24.54 -3.29
CA GLY A 86 6.78 -24.72 -2.65
C GLY A 86 6.69 -24.89 -1.13
N ARG A 87 5.58 -25.47 -0.65
CA ARG A 87 5.37 -25.74 0.77
C ARG A 87 6.53 -26.57 1.31
N SER A 88 7.17 -26.07 2.35
CA SER A 88 8.25 -26.73 3.06
C SER A 88 7.95 -26.75 4.55
N VAL A 89 8.28 -27.86 5.20
CA VAL A 89 8.13 -28.03 6.64
C VAL A 89 9.52 -28.32 7.20
N SER A 90 10.01 -27.43 8.06
CA SER A 90 11.29 -27.58 8.74
C SER A 90 11.04 -27.57 10.24
N GLY A 91 11.14 -28.74 10.87
CA GLY A 91 10.63 -28.95 12.23
C GLY A 91 9.12 -28.73 12.27
N ASN A 92 8.66 -27.86 13.17
CA ASN A 92 7.25 -27.50 13.27
C ASN A 92 6.90 -26.19 12.54
N VAL A 93 7.84 -25.59 11.80
CA VAL A 93 7.63 -24.35 11.04
C VAL A 93 7.23 -24.71 9.61
N VAL A 94 6.12 -24.13 9.15
CA VAL A 94 5.64 -24.31 7.78
C VAL A 94 5.88 -23.02 7.00
N THR A 95 6.53 -23.14 5.85
CA THR A 95 6.75 -22.02 4.94
C THR A 95 6.24 -22.37 3.55
N GLY A 96 5.93 -21.34 2.78
CA GLY A 96 5.53 -21.49 1.39
C GLY A 96 5.13 -20.13 0.82
N TYR A 97 4.66 -20.13 -0.41
CA TYR A 97 4.15 -18.91 -1.01
C TYR A 97 2.92 -19.17 -1.88
N SER A 98 2.10 -18.13 -2.02
CA SER A 98 1.01 -18.08 -2.98
C SER A 98 1.19 -16.83 -3.84
N THR A 99 0.69 -16.87 -5.06
CA THR A 99 0.75 -15.73 -5.98
C THR A 99 -0.66 -15.34 -6.39
N ASN A 100 -0.94 -14.04 -6.40
CA ASN A 100 -2.22 -13.52 -6.84
C ASN A 100 -2.05 -12.17 -7.53
N ILE A 101 -3.04 -11.79 -8.34
CA ILE A 101 -3.07 -10.48 -8.99
C ILE A 101 -3.50 -9.43 -7.95
N LEU A 102 -2.85 -8.27 -7.94
CA LEU A 102 -3.26 -7.15 -7.11
C LEU A 102 -4.61 -6.60 -7.59
N ASP A 103 -5.49 -6.33 -6.63
CA ASP A 103 -6.77 -5.67 -6.88
C ASP A 103 -6.58 -4.17 -7.09
N ILE A 104 -6.08 -3.83 -8.27
CA ILE A 104 -5.89 -2.47 -8.75
C ILE A 104 -6.48 -2.39 -10.17
N PRO A 105 -6.97 -1.22 -10.60
CA PRO A 105 -7.44 -1.08 -11.98
C PRO A 105 -6.28 -1.27 -12.96
N TYR A 106 -6.44 -2.20 -13.91
CA TYR A 106 -5.50 -2.45 -15.00
C TYR A 106 -6.24 -2.56 -16.35
N SER A 107 -5.50 -2.42 -17.45
CA SER A 107 -6.03 -2.56 -18.81
C SER A 107 -5.35 -3.72 -19.52
N GLY A 108 -6.14 -4.60 -20.15
CA GLY A 108 -5.65 -5.76 -20.89
C GLY A 108 -4.80 -6.69 -20.03
N THR A 109 -3.55 -6.89 -20.44
CA THR A 109 -2.59 -7.80 -19.80
C THR A 109 -1.63 -7.11 -18.81
N ASN A 110 -1.82 -5.82 -18.52
CA ASN A 110 -0.96 -5.06 -17.62
C ASN A 110 -1.29 -5.27 -16.13
N TYR A 111 -1.66 -6.50 -15.75
CA TYR A 111 -1.92 -6.85 -14.37
C TYR A 111 -0.61 -6.97 -13.60
N VAL A 112 -0.68 -6.73 -12.29
CA VAL A 112 0.49 -6.79 -11.42
C VAL A 112 0.35 -7.99 -10.50
N MET A 113 1.31 -8.92 -10.61
CA MET A 113 1.35 -10.10 -9.76
C MET A 113 2.08 -9.80 -8.46
N ALA A 114 1.49 -10.21 -7.34
CA ALA A 114 2.09 -10.16 -6.02
C ALA A 114 2.34 -11.57 -5.49
N THR A 115 3.37 -11.70 -4.66
CA THR A 115 3.77 -12.96 -4.03
C THR A 115 3.59 -12.85 -2.53
N ASN A 116 2.69 -13.66 -1.98
CA ASN A 116 2.46 -13.80 -0.55
C ASN A 116 3.33 -14.91 0.00
N ARG A 117 4.38 -14.57 0.75
CA ARG A 117 5.20 -15.55 1.49
C ARG A 117 4.57 -15.76 2.85
N VAL A 118 4.18 -17.00 3.14
CA VAL A 118 3.54 -17.37 4.40
C VAL A 118 4.54 -18.14 5.25
N THR A 119 4.60 -17.79 6.53
CA THR A 119 5.37 -18.51 7.55
C THR A 119 4.46 -18.75 8.76
N LEU A 120 4.25 -20.03 9.07
CA LEU A 120 3.56 -20.46 10.27
C LEU A 120 4.60 -20.98 11.25
N ARG A 121 4.63 -20.40 12.45
CA ARG A 121 5.53 -20.82 13.52
C ARG A 121 4.72 -21.13 14.78
N PRO A 122 4.79 -22.37 15.29
CA PRO A 122 4.21 -22.67 16.59
C PRO A 122 5.04 -22.02 17.68
N LEU A 123 4.34 -21.51 18.68
CA LEU A 123 4.86 -20.90 19.88
C LEU A 123 4.12 -21.50 21.06
N ILE A 124 4.80 -21.65 22.19
CA ILE A 124 4.18 -22.07 23.44
C ILE A 124 4.24 -20.88 24.38
N VAL A 125 3.10 -20.50 24.96
CA VAL A 125 2.99 -19.29 25.78
C VAL A 125 2.46 -19.62 27.17
N GLY A 126 3.07 -18.97 28.17
CA GLY A 126 2.64 -19.04 29.57
C GLY A 126 3.04 -20.32 30.30
N SER A 127 2.78 -20.35 31.61
CA SER A 127 3.02 -21.50 32.48
C SER A 127 2.08 -22.68 32.20
N ALA A 128 0.92 -22.42 31.59
CA ALA A 128 -0.06 -23.42 31.18
C ALA A 128 0.30 -24.12 29.85
N GLN A 129 1.45 -23.81 29.25
CA GLN A 129 1.96 -24.42 28.01
C GLN A 129 0.94 -24.42 26.86
N VAL A 130 0.28 -23.28 26.62
CA VAL A 130 -0.74 -23.18 25.57
C VAL A 130 -0.03 -23.08 24.21
N PRO A 131 -0.28 -24.00 23.26
CA PRO A 131 0.24 -23.88 21.91
C PRO A 131 -0.53 -22.78 21.17
N ILE A 132 0.19 -21.92 20.46
CA ILE A 132 -0.37 -20.94 19.51
C ILE A 132 0.43 -21.00 18.21
N TYR A 133 -0.16 -20.57 17.10
CA TYR A 133 0.57 -20.36 15.86
C TYR A 133 0.71 -18.87 15.58
N LEU A 134 1.94 -18.42 15.34
CA LEU A 134 2.20 -17.17 14.66
C LEU A 134 2.03 -17.40 13.17
N VAL A 135 1.08 -16.67 12.57
CA VAL A 135 0.86 -16.62 11.14
C VAL A 135 1.44 -15.31 10.63
N LYS A 136 2.53 -15.40 9.88
CA LYS A 136 3.17 -14.26 9.22
C LYS A 136 2.95 -14.35 7.72
N VAL A 137 2.48 -13.27 7.12
CA VAL A 137 2.32 -13.14 5.67
C VAL A 137 3.07 -11.91 5.20
N ASP A 138 4.05 -12.12 4.32
CA ASP A 138 4.81 -11.07 3.64
C ASP A 138 4.36 -11.00 2.17
N THR A 139 3.60 -9.97 1.82
CA THR A 139 3.15 -9.72 0.43
C THR A 139 4.14 -8.82 -0.29
N ILE A 140 4.84 -9.39 -1.27
CA ILE A 140 5.85 -8.72 -2.08
C ILE A 140 5.24 -8.34 -3.42
N TRP A 141 5.40 -7.07 -3.82
CA TRP A 141 4.83 -6.55 -5.05
C TRP A 141 5.77 -5.55 -5.74
N PRO A 142 5.79 -5.51 -7.09
CA PRO A 142 6.57 -4.54 -7.83
C PRO A 142 5.81 -3.22 -8.01
N PHE A 143 6.55 -2.11 -7.98
CA PHE A 143 6.10 -0.80 -8.41
C PHE A 143 7.08 -0.27 -9.45
N THR A 144 6.58 0.00 -10.64
CA THR A 144 7.40 0.50 -11.75
C THR A 144 7.31 2.01 -11.82
N TRP A 145 8.47 2.66 -11.91
CA TRP A 145 8.56 4.09 -12.14
C TRP A 145 9.55 4.38 -13.26
N GLY A 146 9.02 4.87 -14.39
CA GLY A 146 9.81 5.07 -15.60
C GLY A 146 10.42 3.74 -16.04
N SER A 147 11.76 3.69 -16.12
CA SER A 147 12.53 2.49 -16.48
C SER A 147 12.95 1.61 -15.29
N SER A 148 12.61 1.98 -14.05
CA SER A 148 13.05 1.27 -12.85
C SER A 148 11.90 0.61 -12.11
N THR A 149 12.04 -0.68 -11.81
CA THR A 149 11.11 -1.45 -10.98
C THR A 149 11.67 -1.62 -9.58
N ARG A 150 10.90 -1.26 -8.55
CA ARG A 150 11.25 -1.48 -7.15
C ARG A 150 10.24 -2.41 -6.50
N TYR A 151 10.71 -3.31 -5.66
CA TYR A 151 9.86 -4.22 -4.91
C TYR A 151 9.60 -3.66 -3.51
N TYR A 152 8.34 -3.70 -3.10
CA TYR A 152 7.88 -3.34 -1.77
C TYR A 152 7.30 -4.57 -1.09
N THR A 153 7.28 -4.56 0.24
CA THR A 153 6.76 -5.66 1.05
C THR A 153 5.82 -5.12 2.12
N ASN A 154 4.63 -5.69 2.17
CA ASN A 154 3.66 -5.46 3.24
C ASN A 154 3.65 -6.72 4.13
N THR A 155 3.80 -6.53 5.43
CA THR A 155 3.86 -7.64 6.38
C THR A 155 2.68 -7.59 7.33
N VAL A 156 1.97 -8.71 7.45
CA VAL A 156 0.93 -8.94 8.46
C VAL A 156 1.36 -10.09 9.36
N LEU A 157 1.19 -9.91 10.66
CA LEU A 157 1.36 -10.97 11.64
C LEU A 157 0.10 -11.07 12.48
N THR A 158 -0.33 -12.30 12.73
CA THR A 158 -1.36 -12.59 13.72
C THR A 158 -0.99 -13.83 14.52
N TYR A 159 -1.60 -13.98 15.69
CA TYR A 159 -1.53 -15.18 16.49
C TYR A 159 -2.89 -15.87 16.45
N CYS A 160 -2.87 -17.16 16.12
CA CYS A 160 -4.03 -18.03 16.19
C CYS A 160 -3.86 -18.96 17.40
N ALA A 161 -4.93 -19.13 18.17
CA ALA A 161 -5.03 -20.06 19.28
C ALA A 161 -5.93 -21.25 18.88
N PRO A 162 -5.80 -22.41 19.55
CA PRO A 162 -6.64 -23.57 19.25
C PRO A 162 -8.07 -23.33 19.69
N ASP A 163 -9.03 -23.88 18.95
CA ASP A 163 -10.47 -23.74 19.19
C ASP A 163 -10.93 -24.49 20.45
N ASN A 164 -10.25 -25.60 20.77
CA ASN A 164 -10.46 -26.32 22.03
C ASN A 164 -9.62 -25.70 23.16
N ARG A 165 -10.28 -25.27 24.24
CA ARG A 165 -9.66 -24.69 25.44
C ARG A 165 -9.36 -25.72 26.55
N ASP A 166 -9.89 -26.94 26.46
CA ASP A 166 -9.90 -27.90 27.55
C ASP A 166 -8.87 -29.02 27.37
N ASN A 167 -8.05 -29.18 28.41
CA ASN A 167 -7.09 -30.28 28.60
C ASN A 167 -7.78 -31.58 29.08
N SER A 168 -9.11 -31.61 29.21
CA SER A 168 -9.87 -32.71 29.83
C SER A 168 -10.62 -33.61 28.85
N SER A 169 -10.37 -33.51 27.55
CA SER A 169 -10.89 -34.48 26.57
C SER A 169 -9.96 -35.70 26.40
N MET A 170 -9.34 -36.15 27.49
CA MET A 170 -8.63 -37.43 27.59
C MET A 170 -9.56 -38.51 28.13
#